data_AF-A0A420XMS8-F1
#
_entry.id   AF-A0A420XMS8-F1
#
_cell.length_a   1.000
_cell.length_b   1.000
_cell.length_c   1.000
_cell.angle_alpha   90.00
_cell.angle_beta   90.00
_cell.angle_gamma   90.00
#
_symmetry.space_group_name_H-M   'P 1'
#
loop_
_entity.id
_entity.type
_entity.pdbx_description
1 polymer ?
#
loop_
_entity_poly.entity_id
_entity_poly.type
_entity_poly.pdbx_seq_one_letter_code
_entity_poly.pdbx_strand_id
1 'polypeptide(L)'
;MLTTHLGTDPYGLLVSGVSESSGLSYGLANAVVGLLLVVAWCGLGRRLPGLGSVVQPLVTGATANLALDLLPDAQDAPLAVRIGLLALGIVTMGTGAGLYLGAALGPGPLEGAAVTVSELRGWSFARVYTPLLVVCVVTGAALGGTLGAGTLVAALCLGPLVEAVRSRTDAGGAEPPVRG
;
A
#
# COMPACT_ATOMS: atom_id res chain seq x y z
N MET A 1 5.79 -3.67 -11.52
CA MET A 1 5.74 -2.19 -11.47
C MET A 1 7.11 -1.58 -11.28
N LEU A 2 7.85 -1.99 -10.25
CA LEU A 2 9.18 -1.47 -9.88
C LEU A 2 10.18 -1.36 -11.05
N THR A 3 10.23 -2.35 -11.94
CA THR A 3 11.19 -2.41 -13.08
C THR A 3 10.66 -1.79 -14.38
N THR A 4 9.48 -1.15 -14.37
CA THR A 4 8.85 -0.70 -15.62
C THR A 4 9.20 0.74 -16.00
N HIS A 5 9.96 1.49 -15.19
CA HIS A 5 10.19 2.94 -15.32
C HIS A 5 8.91 3.80 -15.46
N LEU A 6 7.73 3.21 -15.29
CA LEU A 6 6.44 3.92 -15.28
C LEU A 6 6.07 4.41 -13.87
N GLY A 7 6.98 4.26 -12.91
CA GLY A 7 6.76 4.49 -11.48
C GLY A 7 6.42 3.22 -10.71
N THR A 8 6.22 3.37 -9.41
CA THR A 8 5.84 2.30 -8.47
C THR A 8 4.49 2.61 -7.81
N ASP A 9 3.95 1.71 -6.97
CA ASP A 9 2.81 2.04 -6.13
C ASP A 9 3.15 3.20 -5.15
N PRO A 10 2.15 3.95 -4.65
CA PRO A 10 2.37 5.14 -3.84
C PRO A 10 3.15 4.92 -2.55
N TYR A 11 2.92 3.80 -1.87
CA TYR A 11 3.63 3.46 -0.65
C TYR A 11 5.08 3.08 -0.99
N GLY A 12 5.29 2.31 -2.04
CA GLY A 12 6.62 2.04 -2.59
C GLY A 12 7.38 3.30 -2.99
N LEU A 13 6.70 4.33 -3.51
CA LEU A 13 7.32 5.62 -3.84
C LEU A 13 7.82 6.33 -2.57
N LEU A 14 7.02 6.37 -1.50
CA LEU A 14 7.44 6.90 -0.21
C LEU A 14 8.67 6.15 0.32
N VAL A 15 8.63 4.82 0.32
CA VAL A 15 9.74 3.98 0.78
C VAL A 15 11.00 4.23 -0.06
N SER A 16 10.87 4.30 -1.39
CA SER A 16 12.00 4.60 -2.28
C SER A 16 12.59 5.98 -2.00
N GLY A 17 11.76 7.02 -1.82
CA GLY A 17 12.25 8.36 -1.47
C GLY A 17 12.98 8.38 -0.12
N VAL A 18 12.48 7.65 0.88
CA VAL A 18 13.19 7.50 2.16
C VAL A 18 14.53 6.79 1.95
N SER A 19 14.56 5.72 1.16
CA SER A 19 15.79 4.97 0.82
C SER A 19 16.83 5.89 0.18
N GLU A 20 16.45 6.65 -0.86
CA GLU A 20 17.33 7.58 -1.58
C GLU A 20 17.83 8.72 -0.68
N SER A 21 16.95 9.33 0.12
CA SER A 21 17.31 10.46 0.99
C SER A 21 18.14 10.10 2.22
N SER A 22 18.03 8.87 2.72
CA SER A 22 18.73 8.41 3.94
C SER A 22 19.93 7.50 3.67
N GLY A 23 20.06 6.96 2.45
CA GLY A 23 21.07 5.95 2.10
C GLY A 23 20.79 4.55 2.67
N LEU A 24 19.62 4.34 3.28
CA LEU A 24 19.20 3.01 3.75
C LEU A 24 18.83 2.12 2.56
N SER A 25 18.97 0.80 2.69
CA SER A 25 18.43 -0.14 1.71
C SER A 25 16.90 -0.05 1.66
N TYR A 26 16.30 -0.33 0.50
CA TYR A 26 14.85 -0.28 0.31
C TYR A 26 14.09 -1.11 1.35
N GLY A 27 14.56 -2.33 1.64
CA GLY A 27 13.95 -3.19 2.66
C GLY A 27 14.00 -2.60 4.07
N LEU A 28 15.09 -1.93 4.44
CA LEU A 28 15.21 -1.27 5.75
C LEU A 28 14.37 -0.01 5.82
N ALA A 29 14.35 0.81 4.75
CA ALA A 29 13.45 1.95 4.63
C ALA A 29 11.98 1.52 4.77
N ASN A 30 11.60 0.41 4.13
CA ASN A 30 10.25 -0.15 4.23
C ASN A 30 9.90 -0.55 5.67
N ALA A 31 10.83 -1.22 6.37
CA ALA A 31 10.63 -1.63 7.76
C ALA A 31 10.47 -0.42 8.69
N VAL A 32 11.28 0.62 8.52
CA VAL A 32 11.22 1.86 9.32
C VAL A 32 9.91 2.61 9.06
N VAL A 33 9.58 2.89 7.80
CA VAL A 33 8.33 3.59 7.44
C VAL A 33 7.12 2.79 7.91
N GLY A 34 7.12 1.47 7.70
CA GLY A 34 6.06 0.59 8.15
C GLY A 34 5.87 0.62 9.67
N LEU A 35 6.96 0.51 10.42
CA LEU A 35 6.92 0.58 11.89
C LEU A 35 6.38 1.93 12.38
N LEU A 36 6.83 3.04 11.81
CA LEU A 36 6.37 4.38 12.19
C LEU A 36 4.87 4.55 11.96
N LEU A 37 4.36 4.10 10.80
CA LEU A 37 2.93 4.13 10.51
C LEU A 37 2.15 3.26 11.48
N VAL A 38 2.61 2.02 11.73
CA VAL A 38 1.99 1.10 12.69
C VAL A 38 1.88 1.72 14.07
N VAL A 39 2.97 2.28 14.59
CA VAL A 39 2.97 2.96 15.89
C VAL A 39 1.99 4.13 15.90
N ALA A 40 1.99 4.95 14.85
CA ALA A 40 1.12 6.13 14.77
C ALA A 40 -0.37 5.76 14.81
N TRP A 41 -0.80 4.79 14.00
CA TRP A 41 -2.22 4.42 13.99
C TRP A 41 -2.62 3.54 15.17
N CYS A 42 -1.72 2.71 15.72
CA CYS A 42 -1.98 1.98 16.97
C CYS A 42 -2.22 2.94 18.13
N GLY A 43 -1.44 4.02 18.23
CA GLY A 43 -1.62 5.06 19.23
C GLY A 43 -2.94 5.83 19.05
N LEU A 44 -3.31 6.13 17.80
CA LEU A 44 -4.54 6.87 17.48
C LEU A 44 -5.81 6.04 17.72
N GLY A 45 -5.81 4.77 17.30
CA GLY A 45 -6.96 3.87 17.41
C GLY A 45 -7.05 3.12 18.75
N ARG A 46 -5.97 3.10 19.54
CA ARG A 46 -5.81 2.30 20.78
C ARG A 46 -6.03 0.79 20.53
N ARG A 47 -5.46 0.27 19.45
CA ARG A 47 -5.55 -1.16 19.07
C ARG A 47 -4.18 -1.75 18.77
N LEU A 48 -4.06 -3.06 18.91
CA LEU A 48 -2.82 -3.79 18.61
C LEU A 48 -2.73 -4.12 17.11
N PRO A 49 -1.51 -4.15 16.55
CA PRO A 49 -1.29 -4.57 15.18
C PRO A 49 -1.69 -6.04 14.99
N GLY A 50 -2.37 -6.32 13.88
CA GLY A 50 -2.68 -7.69 13.48
C GLY A 50 -1.51 -8.33 12.73
N LEU A 51 -1.63 -9.61 12.39
CA LEU A 51 -0.60 -10.34 11.65
C LEU A 51 -0.24 -9.65 10.33
N GLY A 52 -1.23 -9.11 9.62
CA GLY A 52 -1.02 -8.38 8.37
C GLY A 52 -0.12 -7.15 8.52
N SER A 53 -0.12 -6.45 9.66
CA SER A 53 0.73 -5.29 9.91
C SER A 53 2.22 -5.61 9.94
N VAL A 54 2.57 -6.88 10.22
CA VAL A 54 3.95 -7.37 10.30
C VAL A 54 4.30 -8.18 9.05
N VAL A 55 3.44 -9.12 8.67
CA VAL A 55 3.68 -10.05 7.55
C VAL A 55 3.71 -9.31 6.22
N GLN A 56 2.78 -8.37 5.99
CA GLN A 56 2.69 -7.65 4.71
C GLN A 56 3.97 -6.90 4.37
N PRO A 57 4.53 -6.00 5.21
CA PRO A 57 5.74 -5.28 4.86
C PRO A 57 6.96 -6.19 4.72
N LEU A 58 7.08 -7.25 5.54
CA LEU A 58 8.18 -8.22 5.43
C LEU A 58 8.15 -8.99 4.11
N VAL A 59 7.00 -9.58 3.77
CA VAL A 59 6.83 -10.35 2.52
C VAL A 59 6.98 -9.43 1.31
N THR A 60 6.40 -8.23 1.36
CA THR A 60 6.48 -7.26 0.26
C THR A 60 7.91 -6.79 0.05
N GLY A 61 8.64 -6.43 1.13
CA GLY A 61 10.03 -6.02 1.05
C GLY A 61 10.96 -7.13 0.54
N ALA A 62 10.79 -8.36 1.04
CA ALA A 62 11.58 -9.51 0.58
C ALA A 62 11.32 -9.84 -0.90
N THR A 63 10.05 -9.80 -1.31
CA THR A 63 9.64 -10.06 -2.70
C THR A 63 10.11 -8.94 -3.63
N ALA A 64 10.10 -7.69 -3.18
CA ALA A 64 10.62 -6.56 -3.93
C ALA A 64 12.13 -6.68 -4.16
N ASN A 65 12.92 -7.00 -3.12
CA ASN A 65 14.36 -7.23 -3.26
C ASN A 65 14.63 -8.39 -4.24
N LEU A 66 13.94 -9.52 -4.06
CA LEU A 66 14.10 -10.67 -4.95
C LEU A 66 13.74 -10.34 -6.39
N ALA A 67 12.70 -9.53 -6.61
CA ALA A 67 12.33 -9.09 -7.95
C ALA A 67 13.38 -8.16 -8.56
N LEU A 68 13.95 -7.24 -7.78
CA LEU A 68 15.04 -6.37 -8.25
C LEU A 68 16.31 -7.17 -8.58
N ASP A 69 16.58 -8.25 -7.85
CA ASP A 69 17.76 -9.09 -8.07
C ASP A 69 17.59 -10.09 -9.23
N LEU A 70 16.38 -10.65 -9.42
CA LEU A 70 16.15 -11.77 -10.35
C LEU A 70 15.45 -11.39 -11.66
N LEU A 71 14.58 -10.36 -11.67
CA LEU A 71 13.85 -10.03 -12.89
C LEU A 71 14.73 -9.15 -13.78
N PRO A 72 14.88 -9.50 -15.07
CA PRO A 72 15.49 -8.60 -16.02
C PRO A 72 14.69 -7.30 -16.08
N ASP A 73 15.41 -6.20 -16.23
CA ASP A 73 14.80 -4.90 -16.33
C ASP A 73 13.83 -4.86 -17.51
N ALA A 74 12.59 -4.45 -17.24
CA ALA A 74 11.54 -4.39 -18.26
C ALA A 74 11.62 -3.09 -19.07
N GLN A 75 12.66 -2.28 -18.88
CA GLN A 75 12.88 -1.02 -19.60
C GLN A 75 12.85 -1.19 -21.13
N ASP A 76 13.44 -2.28 -21.64
CA ASP A 76 13.56 -2.57 -23.08
C ASP A 76 12.30 -3.19 -23.68
N ALA A 77 11.31 -3.55 -22.85
CA ALA A 77 10.06 -4.10 -23.34
C ALA A 77 9.21 -3.03 -24.06
N PRO A 78 8.41 -3.41 -25.08
CA PRO A 78 7.50 -2.48 -25.73
C PRO A 78 6.57 -1.78 -24.75
N LEU A 79 6.29 -0.49 -24.98
CA LEU A 79 5.47 0.34 -24.08
C LEU A 79 4.13 -0.31 -23.72
N ALA A 80 3.48 -0.98 -24.69
CA ALA A 80 2.22 -1.69 -24.47
C ALA A 80 2.35 -2.83 -23.42
N VAL A 81 3.47 -3.56 -23.44
CA VAL A 81 3.76 -4.63 -22.47
C VAL A 81 3.98 -4.02 -21.08
N ARG A 82 4.73 -2.93 -20.99
CA ARG A 82 4.97 -2.21 -19.72
C ARG A 82 3.67 -1.68 -19.11
N ILE A 83 2.76 -1.13 -19.92
CA ILE A 83 1.43 -0.70 -19.49
C ILE A 83 0.60 -1.89 -19.01
N GLY A 84 0.62 -3.02 -19.73
CA GLY A 84 -0.08 -4.24 -19.31
C GLY A 84 0.41 -4.78 -17.96
N LEU A 85 1.73 -4.84 -17.77
CA LEU A 85 2.35 -5.25 -16.50
C LEU A 85 2.02 -4.29 -15.35
N LEU A 86 1.97 -2.98 -15.63
CA LEU A 86 1.53 -1.97 -14.68
C LEU A 86 0.06 -2.22 -14.28
N ALA A 87 -0.86 -2.32 -15.25
CA ALA A 87 -2.27 -2.55 -14.98
C ALA A 87 -2.50 -3.84 -14.17
N LEU A 88 -1.83 -4.94 -14.55
CA LEU A 88 -1.89 -6.20 -13.83
C LEU A 88 -1.38 -6.06 -12.39
N GLY A 89 -0.31 -5.28 -12.18
CA GLY A 89 0.23 -4.96 -10.86
C GLY A 89 -0.79 -4.24 -9.96
N ILE A 90 -1.45 -3.19 -10.45
CA ILE A 90 -2.45 -2.43 -9.69
C ILE A 90 -3.61 -3.34 -9.28
N VAL A 91 -4.13 -4.12 -10.23
CA VAL A 91 -5.26 -5.03 -9.98
C VAL A 91 -4.86 -6.08 -8.95
N THR A 92 -3.72 -6.73 -9.13
CA THR A 92 -3.24 -7.77 -8.21
C THR A 92 -3.02 -7.21 -6.80
N MET A 93 -2.37 -6.04 -6.69
CA MET A 93 -2.12 -5.40 -5.40
C MET A 93 -3.43 -5.04 -4.69
N GLY A 94 -4.34 -4.33 -5.36
CA GLY A 94 -5.57 -3.91 -4.71
C GLY A 94 -6.52 -5.08 -4.42
N THR A 95 -6.54 -6.13 -5.26
CA THR A 95 -7.30 -7.36 -4.98
C THR A 95 -6.73 -8.12 -3.79
N GLY A 96 -5.41 -8.31 -3.74
CA GLY A 96 -4.74 -8.92 -2.58
C GLY A 96 -5.02 -8.14 -1.30
N ALA A 97 -4.90 -6.81 -1.36
CA ALA A 97 -5.18 -5.93 -0.24
C ALA A 97 -6.64 -6.00 0.23
N GLY A 98 -7.60 -5.94 -0.68
CA GLY A 98 -9.02 -6.10 -0.34
C GLY A 98 -9.34 -7.46 0.28
N LEU A 99 -8.76 -8.54 -0.25
CA LEU A 99 -8.97 -9.90 0.26
C LEU A 99 -8.45 -10.09 1.67
N TYR A 100 -7.19 -9.71 1.96
CA TYR A 100 -6.62 -9.93 3.30
C TYR A 100 -7.29 -9.03 4.35
N LEU A 101 -7.68 -7.80 3.96
CA LEU A 101 -8.44 -6.90 4.83
C LEU A 101 -9.84 -7.47 5.11
N GLY A 102 -10.54 -7.99 4.09
CA GLY A 102 -11.84 -8.63 4.24
C GLY A 102 -11.79 -9.92 5.07
N ALA A 103 -10.66 -10.64 5.02
CA ALA A 103 -10.41 -11.82 5.85
C ALA A 103 -9.98 -11.51 7.30
N ALA A 104 -10.02 -10.25 7.72
CA ALA A 104 -9.67 -9.79 9.07
C ALA A 104 -8.27 -10.20 9.55
N LEU A 105 -7.31 -10.36 8.62
CA LEU A 105 -5.91 -10.69 8.96
C LEU A 105 -5.13 -9.54 9.61
N GLY A 106 -5.77 -8.38 9.74
CA GLY A 106 -5.19 -7.14 10.23
C GLY A 106 -4.60 -6.30 9.10
N PRO A 107 -4.74 -4.97 9.14
CA PRO A 107 -4.31 -4.11 8.05
C PRO A 107 -2.78 -3.95 7.97
N GLY A 108 -2.24 -3.76 6.77
CA GLY A 108 -0.86 -3.33 6.56
C GLY A 108 -0.58 -1.93 7.15
N PRO A 109 0.66 -1.43 7.10
CA PRO A 109 1.04 -0.18 7.77
C PRO A 109 0.23 1.04 7.32
N LEU A 110 0.09 1.25 6.01
CA LEU A 110 -0.66 2.38 5.47
C LEU A 110 -2.17 2.14 5.54
N GLU A 111 -2.61 0.91 5.26
CA GLU A 111 -4.02 0.53 5.36
C GLU A 111 -4.52 0.66 6.80
N GLY A 112 -3.69 0.40 7.80
CA GLY A 112 -4.06 0.49 9.22
C GLY A 112 -4.36 1.92 9.63
N ALA A 113 -3.60 2.89 9.10
CA ALA A 113 -3.92 4.30 9.26
C ALA A 113 -5.27 4.65 8.62
N ALA A 114 -5.54 4.13 7.43
CA ALA A 114 -6.82 4.38 6.75
C ALA A 114 -8.02 3.71 7.43
N VAL A 115 -7.89 2.45 7.87
CA VAL A 115 -8.92 1.75 8.64
C VAL A 115 -9.21 2.51 9.94
N THR A 116 -8.16 2.87 10.69
CA THR A 116 -8.31 3.59 11.97
C THR A 116 -9.04 4.92 11.79
N VAL A 117 -8.63 5.73 10.80
CA VAL A 117 -9.28 7.03 10.53
C VAL A 117 -10.69 6.85 9.97
N SER A 118 -10.91 5.84 9.13
CA SER A 118 -12.24 5.50 8.58
C SER A 118 -13.23 5.17 9.70
N GLU A 119 -12.83 4.32 10.66
CA GLU A 119 -13.64 3.98 11.82
C GLU A 119 -13.92 5.18 12.73
N LEU A 120 -12.88 5.97 13.05
CA LEU A 120 -13.02 7.14 13.94
C LEU A 120 -13.89 8.25 13.34
N ARG A 121 -13.94 8.37 12.02
CA ARG A 121 -14.64 9.46 11.31
C ARG A 121 -15.95 9.02 10.66
N GLY A 122 -16.24 7.72 10.63
CA GLY A 122 -17.38 7.15 9.88
C GLY A 122 -17.28 7.39 8.37
N TRP A 123 -16.06 7.52 7.83
CA TRP A 123 -15.84 7.74 6.40
C TRP A 123 -15.57 6.42 5.68
N SER A 124 -15.85 6.34 4.38
CA SER A 124 -15.50 5.15 3.60
C SER A 124 -13.98 4.97 3.52
N PHE A 125 -13.53 3.72 3.35
CA PHE A 125 -12.10 3.40 3.32
C PHE A 125 -11.39 4.15 2.19
N ALA A 126 -11.92 4.15 0.95
CA ALA A 126 -11.32 4.85 -0.19
C ALA A 126 -11.25 6.36 0.03
N ARG A 127 -12.25 6.96 0.69
CA ARG A 127 -12.25 8.40 1.00
C ARG A 127 -11.07 8.79 1.90
N VAL A 128 -10.59 7.88 2.74
CA VAL A 128 -9.43 8.10 3.62
C VAL A 128 -8.13 7.65 2.97
N TYR A 129 -8.14 6.47 2.35
CA TYR A 129 -6.95 5.83 1.82
C TYR A 129 -6.41 6.54 0.58
N THR A 130 -7.26 7.03 -0.33
CA THR A 130 -6.80 7.74 -1.54
C THR A 130 -6.01 9.02 -1.20
N PRO A 131 -6.48 9.92 -0.31
CA PRO A 131 -5.66 11.05 0.14
C PRO A 131 -4.35 10.63 0.81
N LEU A 132 -4.34 9.56 1.61
CA LEU A 132 -3.11 9.04 2.22
C LEU A 132 -2.11 8.56 1.16
N LEU A 133 -2.57 7.88 0.11
CA LEU A 133 -1.74 7.51 -1.03
C LEU A 133 -1.16 8.75 -1.71
N VAL A 134 -1.97 9.80 -1.90
CA VAL A 134 -1.47 11.08 -2.47
C VAL A 134 -0.40 11.71 -1.58
N VAL A 135 -0.58 11.69 -0.26
CA VAL A 135 0.46 12.15 0.69
C VAL A 135 1.75 11.33 0.52
N CYS A 136 1.65 9.99 0.43
CA CYS A 136 2.81 9.14 0.16
C CYS A 136 3.50 9.51 -1.16
N VAL A 137 2.74 9.80 -2.22
CA VAL A 137 3.31 10.24 -3.51
C VAL A 137 4.05 11.55 -3.36
N VAL A 138 3.43 12.56 -2.76
CA VAL A 138 4.02 13.90 -2.60
C VAL A 138 5.28 13.83 -1.75
N THR A 139 5.22 13.16 -0.60
CA THR A 139 6.37 13.01 0.30
C THR A 139 7.48 12.18 -0.35
N GLY A 140 7.16 11.06 -0.99
CA GLY A 140 8.16 10.21 -1.65
C GLY A 140 8.86 10.93 -2.80
N ALA A 141 8.12 11.66 -3.64
CA ALA A 141 8.70 12.46 -4.71
C ALA A 141 9.59 13.60 -4.17
N ALA A 142 9.15 14.27 -3.09
CA ALA A 142 9.96 15.32 -2.45
C ALA A 142 11.27 14.80 -1.84
N LEU A 143 11.30 13.52 -1.43
CA LEU A 143 12.48 12.84 -0.91
C LEU A 143 13.38 12.24 -2.01
N GLY A 144 13.07 12.46 -3.29
CA GLY A 144 13.87 11.97 -4.43
C GLY A 144 13.44 10.62 -5.01
N GLY A 145 12.30 10.07 -4.56
CA GLY A 145 11.75 8.85 -5.13
C GLY A 145 11.32 9.02 -6.59
N THR A 146 11.37 7.93 -7.37
CA THR A 146 11.06 7.97 -8.81
C THR A 146 9.55 8.06 -9.06
N LEU A 147 9.06 9.27 -9.27
CA LEU A 147 7.66 9.51 -9.65
C LEU A 147 7.43 9.18 -11.13
N GLY A 148 6.43 8.33 -11.40
CA GLY A 148 5.98 8.01 -12.75
C GLY A 148 4.47 8.12 -12.92
N ALA A 149 4.01 8.18 -14.18
CA ALA A 149 2.58 8.27 -14.49
C ALA A 149 1.78 7.08 -13.92
N GLY A 150 2.37 5.89 -13.87
CA GLY A 150 1.76 4.71 -13.27
C GLY A 150 1.57 4.83 -11.76
N THR A 151 2.41 5.59 -11.06
CA THR A 151 2.23 5.88 -9.62
C THR A 151 1.00 6.74 -9.38
N LEU A 152 0.75 7.74 -10.22
CA LEU A 152 -0.43 8.59 -10.12
C LEU A 152 -1.71 7.79 -10.39
N VAL A 153 -1.68 6.93 -11.41
CA VAL A 153 -2.79 6.02 -11.70
C VAL A 153 -3.02 5.07 -10.51
N ALA A 154 -1.97 4.50 -9.94
CA ALA A 154 -2.07 3.63 -8.78
C ALA A 154 -2.66 4.37 -7.55
N ALA A 155 -2.23 5.61 -7.28
CA ALA A 155 -2.76 6.42 -6.17
C ALA A 155 -4.28 6.63 -6.26
N LEU A 156 -4.79 6.83 -7.48
CA LEU A 156 -6.22 7.07 -7.71
C LEU A 156 -7.03 5.77 -7.76
N CYS A 157 -6.46 4.68 -8.27
CA CYS A 157 -7.18 3.43 -8.48
C CYS A 157 -7.18 2.49 -7.26
N LEU A 158 -6.10 2.47 -6.47
CA LEU A 158 -5.94 1.48 -5.40
C LEU A 158 -7.01 1.61 -4.31
N GLY A 159 -7.33 2.82 -3.85
CA GLY A 159 -8.36 3.01 -2.81
C GLY A 159 -9.73 2.47 -3.18
N PRO A 160 -10.33 2.89 -4.31
CA PRO A 160 -11.59 2.34 -4.79
C PRO A 160 -11.54 0.83 -5.03
N LEU A 161 -10.43 0.31 -5.58
CA LEU A 161 -10.30 -1.11 -5.90
C LEU A 161 -10.23 -1.98 -4.62
N VAL A 162 -9.47 -1.55 -3.62
CA VAL A 162 -9.41 -2.22 -2.31
C VAL A 162 -10.76 -2.21 -1.63
N GLU A 163 -11.46 -1.08 -1.61
CA GLU A 163 -12.80 -1.00 -1.02
C GLU A 163 -13.82 -1.88 -1.76
N ALA A 164 -13.79 -1.89 -3.10
CA ALA A 164 -14.68 -2.70 -3.91
C ALA A 164 -14.48 -4.22 -3.71
N VAL A 165 -13.23 -4.66 -3.49
CA VAL A 165 -12.94 -6.07 -3.20
C VAL A 165 -13.32 -6.39 -1.75
N ARG A 166 -12.87 -5.57 -0.79
CA ARG A 166 -13.15 -5.75 0.64
C ARG A 166 -14.64 -5.87 0.92
N SER A 167 -15.45 -4.97 0.36
CA SER A 167 -16.92 -4.97 0.54
C SER A 167 -17.62 -6.23 0.01
N ARG A 168 -16.99 -7.00 -0.88
CA ARG A 168 -17.50 -8.29 -1.39
C ARG A 168 -17.03 -9.48 -0.57
N THR A 169 -15.92 -9.33 0.14
CA THR A 169 -15.26 -10.39 0.91
C THR A 169 -15.43 -10.22 2.41
N ASP A 170 -16.09 -9.15 2.86
CA ASP A 170 -16.59 -8.99 4.23
C ASP A 170 -17.55 -10.17 4.51
N ALA A 171 -16.98 -11.30 4.94
CA ALA A 171 -17.70 -12.47 5.38
C ALA A 171 -18.34 -12.14 6.73
N GLY A 172 -19.54 -11.54 6.70
CA GLY A 172 -20.53 -11.63 7.78
C GLY A 172 -20.13 -11.03 9.14
N GLY A 173 -19.59 -9.81 9.18
CA GLY A 173 -19.23 -9.12 10.42
C GLY A 173 -20.22 -8.04 10.92
N ALA A 174 -21.47 -8.03 10.47
CA ALA A 174 -22.50 -7.19 11.09
C ALA A 174 -22.92 -7.82 12.43
N GLU A 175 -22.15 -7.63 13.50
CA GLU A 175 -22.75 -7.71 14.83
C GLU A 175 -23.80 -6.58 14.92
N PRO A 176 -25.08 -6.89 15.21
CA PRO A 176 -26.10 -5.86 15.37
C PRO A 176 -25.69 -4.93 16.53
N PRO A 177 -26.05 -3.63 16.48
CA PRO A 177 -25.74 -2.72 17.56
C PRO A 177 -26.30 -3.27 18.87
N VAL A 178 -25.42 -3.52 19.84
CA VAL A 178 -25.80 -3.83 21.22
C VAL A 178 -26.58 -2.62 21.73
N ARG A 179 -27.90 -2.72 21.72
CA ARG A 179 -28.79 -1.80 22.42
C ARG A 179 -28.60 -2.07 23.91
N GLY A 180 -27.81 -1.23 24.56
CA GLY A 180 -27.84 -0.99 26.00
C GLY A 180 -28.76 0.18 26.31
#